data_AF-A0A5B9EHF3-F1
#
_entry.id   AF-A0A5B9EHF3-F1
#
_cell.length_a   1.000
_cell.length_b   1.000
_cell.length_c   1.000
_cell.angle_alpha   90.00
_cell.angle_beta   90.00
_cell.angle_gamma   90.00
#
_symmetry.space_group_name_H-M   'P 1'
#
loop_
_entity.id
_entity.type
_entity.pdbx_description
1 polymer ?
#
loop_
_entity_poly.entity_id
_entity_poly.type
_entity_poly.pdbx_seq_one_letter_code
_entity_poly.pdbx_strand_id
1 'polypeptide(L)'
;MKPLSILPVVLAASFAAATAQQPQSSRSFEVASIRPGASATAEMIAIRMNADRSMIHYVNVSVRDLIRVAYGVKEFQVSGPESIRNRFDIEAKYPEGATRDQVPEMLQSLLRDRFKLELHRETKEQAVYALVVGKNGPKLKTTTIPPSDYPDSPNRRPGTPVRGDIQMLGGPSGLHLTGPAVTMSRLSETLSGFTDKPIVDQTGLPGEYDIDLTFFPENMMLRMGGGPGGPGGPGGPGGAGGPGGPRQGPDGGADTHSEPRLTIFDALQQYGLRLESRKAPLMQLVVDHIEKTPTEN
;
A
#
# COMPACT_ATOMS: atom_id res chain seq x y z
N MET A 1 42.83 -56.58 59.75
CA MET A 1 42.55 -55.20 59.32
C MET A 1 42.95 -55.04 57.85
N LYS A 2 41.95 -54.93 56.97
CA LYS A 2 41.95 -54.39 55.59
C LYS A 2 40.47 -54.25 55.23
N PRO A 3 39.93 -53.05 54.97
CA PRO A 3 38.50 -52.89 54.67
C PRO A 3 38.22 -53.15 53.18
N LEU A 4 37.11 -53.85 52.93
CA LEU A 4 36.59 -54.23 51.62
C LEU A 4 35.75 -53.07 51.04
N SER A 5 36.10 -52.59 49.85
CA SER A 5 35.44 -51.48 49.15
C SER A 5 34.04 -51.86 48.67
N ILE A 6 33.07 -51.00 48.96
CA ILE A 6 31.69 -51.04 48.45
C ILE A 6 31.60 -50.12 47.23
N LEU A 7 31.24 -50.67 46.07
CA LEU A 7 30.90 -49.91 44.85
C LEU A 7 29.56 -49.18 45.02
N PRO A 8 29.41 -47.90 44.61
CA PRO A 8 28.11 -47.27 44.53
C PRO A 8 27.42 -47.61 43.19
N VAL A 9 26.16 -48.04 43.30
CA VAL A 9 25.20 -48.16 42.20
C VAL A 9 24.86 -46.75 41.71
N VAL A 10 25.17 -46.44 40.45
CA VAL A 10 24.77 -45.18 39.80
C VAL A 10 23.36 -45.36 39.27
N LEU A 11 22.40 -44.69 39.91
CA LEU A 11 21.01 -44.58 39.46
C LEU A 11 20.95 -43.52 38.36
N ALA A 12 20.84 -43.93 37.09
CA ALA A 12 20.65 -43.04 35.97
C ALA A 12 19.20 -42.54 35.93
N ALA A 13 18.96 -41.29 36.34
CA ALA A 13 17.69 -40.61 36.16
C ALA A 13 17.57 -40.11 34.71
N SER A 14 16.75 -40.78 33.89
CA SER A 14 16.40 -40.33 32.55
C SER A 14 15.54 -39.06 32.63
N PHE A 15 16.13 -37.91 32.30
CA PHE A 15 15.38 -36.70 32.00
C PHE A 15 14.77 -36.84 30.59
N ALA A 16 13.50 -37.21 30.53
CA ALA A 16 12.69 -37.03 29.33
C ALA A 16 12.36 -35.54 29.21
N ALA A 17 13.17 -34.80 28.45
CA ALA A 17 12.80 -33.46 28.01
C ALA A 17 11.65 -33.60 27.01
N ALA A 18 10.42 -33.42 27.48
CA ALA A 18 9.28 -33.21 26.62
C ALA A 18 9.50 -31.89 25.87
N THR A 19 9.97 -31.98 24.62
CA THR A 19 9.92 -30.85 23.69
C THR A 19 8.45 -30.58 23.42
N ALA A 20 7.91 -29.54 24.05
CA ALA A 20 6.66 -28.94 23.61
C ALA A 20 6.89 -28.41 22.19
N GLN A 21 6.48 -29.19 21.17
CA GLN A 21 6.27 -28.66 19.83
C GLN A 21 5.17 -27.60 19.96
N GLN A 22 5.54 -26.32 20.06
CA GLN A 22 4.60 -25.24 19.77
C GLN A 22 4.07 -25.51 18.35
N PRO A 23 2.74 -25.40 18.11
CA PRO A 23 2.19 -25.54 16.78
C PRO A 23 2.75 -24.38 15.93
N GLN A 24 3.79 -24.68 15.17
CA GLN A 24 4.43 -23.76 14.22
C GLN A 24 3.48 -23.40 13.05
N SER A 25 2.31 -24.05 13.02
CA SER A 25 1.29 -24.00 11.99
C SER A 25 0.53 -22.69 11.89
N SER A 26 0.51 -21.83 12.93
CA SER A 26 -0.31 -20.60 12.92
C SER A 26 0.39 -19.39 12.31
N ARG A 27 1.68 -19.50 11.94
CA ARG A 27 2.48 -18.40 11.38
C ARG A 27 2.89 -18.63 9.92
N SER A 28 2.36 -19.66 9.28
CA SER A 28 2.65 -20.02 7.89
C SER A 28 1.37 -20.42 7.18
N PHE A 29 1.32 -20.21 5.87
CA PHE A 29 0.27 -20.82 5.05
C PHE A 29 0.40 -22.34 5.06
N GLU A 30 -0.72 -23.06 5.06
CA GLU A 30 -0.73 -24.52 5.00
C GLU A 30 -0.16 -25.00 3.65
N VAL A 31 -0.56 -24.31 2.58
CA VAL A 31 -0.07 -24.52 1.22
C VAL A 31 0.08 -23.16 0.56
N ALA A 32 1.19 -22.92 -0.12
CA ALA A 32 1.40 -21.71 -0.92
C ALA A 32 1.94 -22.06 -2.30
N SER A 33 1.15 -21.81 -3.34
CA SER A 33 1.58 -21.88 -4.73
C SER A 33 2.05 -20.50 -5.18
N ILE A 34 3.23 -20.43 -5.80
CA ILE A 34 3.82 -19.17 -6.30
C ILE A 34 4.17 -19.38 -7.76
N ARG A 35 3.59 -18.55 -8.64
CA ARG A 35 3.85 -18.57 -10.08
C ARG A 35 4.35 -17.20 -10.54
N PRO A 36 5.22 -17.11 -11.55
CA PRO A 36 5.57 -15.82 -12.15
C PRO A 36 4.31 -15.11 -12.64
N GLY A 37 4.17 -13.82 -12.29
CA GLY A 37 3.06 -12.97 -12.72
C GLY A 37 3.28 -12.41 -14.13
N ALA A 38 2.25 -11.80 -14.70
CA ALA A 38 2.37 -11.07 -15.96
C ALA A 38 3.40 -9.93 -15.85
N SER A 39 3.96 -9.51 -16.99
CA SER A 39 4.92 -8.39 -17.04
C SER A 39 4.35 -7.13 -16.36
N ALA A 40 5.23 -6.28 -15.83
CA ALA A 40 4.91 -5.10 -15.01
C ALA A 40 3.95 -4.07 -15.66
N THR A 41 3.60 -4.26 -16.93
CA THR A 41 2.60 -3.50 -17.70
C THR A 41 1.14 -3.92 -17.46
N ALA A 42 0.89 -5.06 -16.81
CA ALA A 42 -0.46 -5.45 -16.40
C ALA A 42 -0.88 -4.65 -15.14
N GLU A 43 -1.65 -3.57 -15.33
CA GLU A 43 -1.86 -2.52 -14.31
C GLU A 43 -2.71 -2.93 -13.09
N MET A 44 -3.35 -4.11 -13.07
CA MET A 44 -4.27 -4.47 -12.00
C MET A 44 -3.68 -5.49 -11.01
N ILE A 45 -3.28 -5.00 -9.82
CA ILE A 45 -3.11 -5.85 -8.64
C ILE A 45 -4.50 -6.24 -8.15
N ALA A 46 -4.76 -7.54 -7.97
CA ALA A 46 -6.00 -8.01 -7.38
C ALA A 46 -5.71 -8.93 -6.20
N ILE A 47 -6.26 -8.59 -5.04
CA ILE A 47 -6.35 -9.50 -3.89
C ILE A 47 -7.74 -10.09 -3.94
N ARG A 48 -7.83 -11.38 -4.25
CA ARG A 48 -9.09 -12.12 -4.25
C ARG A 48 -9.11 -13.05 -3.05
N MET A 49 -10.27 -13.16 -2.43
CA MET A 49 -10.53 -14.13 -1.38
C MET A 49 -11.64 -15.04 -1.87
N ASN A 50 -11.50 -16.33 -1.64
CA ASN A 50 -12.56 -17.28 -1.92
C ASN A 50 -13.76 -17.08 -0.97
N ALA A 51 -14.93 -17.56 -1.38
CA ALA A 51 -16.20 -17.31 -0.68
C ALA A 51 -16.20 -17.85 0.76
N ASP A 52 -15.49 -18.95 0.99
CA ASP A 52 -15.27 -19.62 2.27
C ASP A 52 -14.10 -19.03 3.08
N ARG A 53 -13.40 -18.01 2.55
CA ARG A 53 -12.29 -17.30 3.20
C ARG A 53 -11.12 -18.20 3.64
N SER A 54 -11.02 -19.41 3.10
CA SER A 54 -9.98 -20.38 3.41
C SER A 54 -8.69 -20.16 2.61
N MET A 55 -8.70 -19.29 1.59
CA MET A 55 -7.58 -19.05 0.70
C MET A 55 -7.49 -17.58 0.27
N ILE A 56 -6.25 -17.10 0.15
CA ILE A 56 -5.93 -15.79 -0.40
C ILE A 56 -5.24 -15.94 -1.76
N HIS A 57 -5.68 -15.14 -2.73
CA HIS A 57 -5.10 -15.06 -4.07
C HIS A 57 -4.57 -13.65 -4.29
N TYR A 58 -3.26 -13.53 -4.39
CA TYR A 58 -2.61 -12.33 -4.91
C TYR A 58 -2.36 -12.51 -6.40
N VAL A 59 -2.83 -11.57 -7.21
CA VAL A 59 -2.61 -11.55 -8.65
C VAL A 59 -1.68 -10.40 -8.99
N ASN A 60 -0.62 -10.72 -9.73
CA ASN A 60 0.39 -9.80 -10.25
C ASN A 60 1.06 -8.92 -9.17
N VAL A 61 1.29 -9.48 -7.98
CA VAL A 61 1.85 -8.74 -6.84
C VAL A 61 3.37 -8.73 -6.89
N SER A 62 4.02 -7.58 -6.63
CA SER A 62 5.48 -7.56 -6.55
C SER A 62 5.98 -8.06 -5.19
N VAL A 63 7.21 -8.55 -5.12
CA VAL A 63 7.79 -8.93 -3.82
C VAL A 63 7.88 -7.73 -2.87
N ARG A 64 8.15 -6.53 -3.41
CA ARG A 64 8.09 -5.28 -2.64
C ARG A 64 6.71 -5.06 -2.01
N ASP A 65 5.63 -5.32 -2.74
CA ASP A 65 4.26 -5.21 -2.21
C ASP A 65 4.01 -6.21 -1.08
N LEU A 66 4.51 -7.44 -1.22
CA LEU A 66 4.42 -8.44 -0.15
C LEU A 66 5.18 -8.00 1.10
N ILE A 67 6.40 -7.47 0.95
CA ILE A 67 7.21 -6.95 2.07
C ILE A 67 6.48 -5.81 2.78
N ARG A 68 5.87 -4.88 2.03
CA ARG A 68 5.09 -3.77 2.60
C ARG A 68 3.96 -4.27 3.49
N VAL A 69 3.20 -5.26 3.02
CA VAL A 69 2.10 -5.85 3.79
C VAL A 69 2.64 -6.65 4.99
N ALA A 70 3.65 -7.48 4.78
CA ALA A 70 4.23 -8.36 5.78
C ALA A 70 4.80 -7.59 6.98
N TYR A 71 5.44 -6.45 6.74
CA TYR A 71 6.10 -5.65 7.77
C TYR A 71 5.37 -4.34 8.12
N GLY A 72 4.21 -4.08 7.51
CA GLY A 72 3.42 -2.86 7.77
C GLY A 72 4.14 -1.57 7.38
N VAL A 73 4.99 -1.60 6.35
CA VAL A 73 5.79 -0.44 5.91
C VAL A 73 5.27 0.15 4.60
N LYS A 74 5.65 1.40 4.33
CA LYS A 74 5.28 2.12 3.11
C LYS A 74 6.22 1.79 1.95
N GLU A 75 5.79 2.09 0.73
CA GLU A 75 6.56 1.78 -0.48
C GLU A 75 7.95 2.42 -0.50
N PHE A 76 8.03 3.68 -0.09
CA PHE A 76 9.28 4.43 0.01
C PHE A 76 10.20 3.94 1.14
N GLN A 77 9.68 3.13 2.08
CA GLN A 77 10.47 2.55 3.17
C GLN A 77 11.11 1.22 2.78
N VAL A 78 10.86 0.68 1.58
CA VAL A 78 11.47 -0.58 1.15
C VAL A 78 12.50 -0.32 0.06
N SER A 79 13.74 -0.70 0.31
CA SER A 79 14.82 -0.69 -0.68
C SER A 79 15.47 -2.05 -0.81
N GLY A 80 16.13 -2.30 -1.94
CA GLY A 80 16.80 -3.57 -2.16
C GLY A 80 17.16 -3.79 -3.62
N PRO A 81 17.60 -5.02 -3.97
CA PRO A 81 17.92 -5.40 -5.34
C PRO A 81 16.70 -5.30 -6.26
N GLU A 82 16.93 -5.24 -7.58
CA GLU A 82 15.87 -5.12 -8.59
C GLU A 82 14.86 -6.26 -8.52
N SER A 83 15.27 -7.44 -8.05
CA SER A 83 14.43 -8.63 -7.87
C SER A 83 13.19 -8.39 -6.99
N ILE A 84 13.21 -7.39 -6.09
CA ILE A 84 12.01 -7.04 -5.31
C ILE A 84 10.87 -6.48 -6.19
N ARG A 85 11.16 -6.04 -7.42
CA ARG A 85 10.18 -5.58 -8.40
C ARG A 85 9.53 -6.72 -9.19
N ASN A 86 10.08 -7.93 -9.12
CA ASN A 86 9.52 -9.10 -9.79
C ASN A 86 8.11 -9.37 -9.27
N ARG A 87 7.21 -9.74 -10.19
CA ARG A 87 5.79 -9.97 -9.91
C ARG A 87 5.44 -11.45 -9.92
N PHE A 88 4.53 -11.83 -9.04
CA PHE A 88 4.09 -13.19 -8.82
C PHE A 88 2.58 -13.26 -8.63
N ASP A 89 2.01 -14.39 -9.03
CA ASP A 89 0.70 -14.83 -8.60
C ASP A 89 0.88 -15.79 -7.41
N ILE A 90 0.22 -15.51 -6.30
CA ILE A 90 0.32 -16.30 -5.07
C ILE A 90 -1.05 -16.80 -4.69
N GLU A 91 -1.20 -18.11 -4.56
CA GLU A 91 -2.39 -18.76 -4.04
C GLU A 91 -2.00 -19.45 -2.74
N ALA A 92 -2.56 -19.01 -1.61
CA ALA A 92 -2.13 -19.48 -0.31
C ALA A 92 -3.31 -19.83 0.60
N LYS A 93 -3.32 -21.06 1.11
CA LYS A 93 -4.37 -21.62 1.97
C LYS A 93 -4.07 -21.30 3.43
N TYR A 94 -5.08 -20.79 4.14
CA TYR A 94 -5.01 -20.56 5.58
C TYR A 94 -5.04 -21.89 6.34
N PRO A 95 -4.27 -22.03 7.43
CA PRO A 95 -4.48 -23.11 8.38
C PRO A 95 -5.83 -22.93 9.08
N GLU A 96 -6.39 -24.02 9.59
CA GLU A 96 -7.67 -23.97 10.32
C GLU A 96 -7.61 -22.96 11.49
N GLY A 97 -8.63 -22.09 11.57
CA GLY A 97 -8.74 -21.08 12.62
C GLY A 97 -7.88 -19.83 12.43
N ALA A 98 -7.08 -19.72 11.35
CA ALA A 98 -6.35 -18.49 11.08
C ALA A 98 -7.28 -17.33 10.71
N THR A 99 -6.89 -16.13 11.14
CA THR A 99 -7.62 -14.89 10.86
C THR A 99 -6.82 -13.98 9.94
N ARG A 100 -7.50 -13.00 9.33
CA ARG A 100 -6.85 -12.02 8.43
C ARG A 100 -5.75 -11.22 9.11
N ASP A 101 -5.83 -11.02 10.42
CA ASP A 101 -4.85 -10.25 11.18
C ASP A 101 -3.50 -10.97 11.26
N GLN A 102 -3.47 -12.28 10.99
CA GLN A 102 -2.25 -13.09 10.95
C GLN A 102 -1.57 -13.08 9.57
N VAL A 103 -2.23 -12.56 8.53
CA VAL A 103 -1.68 -12.50 7.16
C VAL A 103 -0.29 -11.86 7.10
N PRO A 104 0.00 -10.74 7.79
CA PRO A 104 1.35 -10.16 7.78
C PRO A 104 2.41 -11.15 8.26
N GLU A 105 2.17 -11.85 9.38
CA GLU A 105 3.11 -12.85 9.92
C GLU A 105 3.28 -14.05 8.98
N MET A 106 2.18 -14.51 8.36
CA MET A 106 2.21 -15.60 7.39
C MET A 106 3.00 -15.23 6.12
N LEU A 107 2.86 -13.98 5.66
CA LEU A 107 3.66 -13.45 4.55
C LEU A 107 5.14 -13.31 4.92
N GLN A 108 5.49 -12.91 6.15
CA GLN A 108 6.88 -12.89 6.60
C GLN A 108 7.50 -14.29 6.50
N SER A 109 6.78 -15.33 6.95
CA SER A 109 7.25 -16.72 6.84
C SER A 109 7.37 -17.16 5.38
N LEU A 110 6.37 -16.89 4.54
CA LEU A 110 6.41 -17.21 3.11
C LEU A 110 7.63 -16.55 2.43
N LEU A 111 7.88 -15.26 2.69
CA LEU A 111 9.01 -14.55 2.10
C LEU A 111 10.36 -15.10 2.58
N ARG A 112 10.49 -15.40 3.88
CA ARG A 112 11.71 -16.02 4.43
C ARG A 112 11.95 -17.40 3.85
N ASP A 113 10.92 -18.23 3.78
CA ASP A 113 11.10 -19.65 3.47
C ASP A 113 11.22 -19.88 1.96
N ARG A 114 10.40 -19.18 1.16
CA ARG A 114 10.29 -19.35 -0.30
C ARG A 114 11.25 -18.46 -1.07
N PHE A 115 11.47 -17.23 -0.61
CA PHE A 115 12.33 -16.26 -1.28
C PHE A 115 13.66 -16.03 -0.56
N LYS A 116 13.92 -16.73 0.55
CA LYS A 116 15.13 -16.56 1.38
C LYS A 116 15.37 -15.10 1.74
N LEU A 117 14.28 -14.38 2.04
CA LEU A 117 14.34 -12.95 2.33
C LEU A 117 15.19 -12.68 3.58
N GLU A 118 16.25 -11.91 3.40
CA GLU A 118 17.04 -11.30 4.47
C GLU A 118 16.92 -9.79 4.38
N LEU A 119 16.68 -9.14 5.53
CA LEU A 119 16.56 -7.70 5.61
C LEU A 119 17.03 -7.16 6.96
N HIS A 120 17.34 -5.88 6.98
CA HIS A 120 17.59 -5.13 8.19
C HIS A 120 16.88 -3.77 8.18
N ARG A 121 16.80 -3.16 9.36
CA ARG A 121 16.26 -1.81 9.56
C ARG A 121 17.40 -0.82 9.58
N GLU A 122 17.29 0.21 8.76
CA GLU A 122 18.21 1.35 8.73
C GLU A 122 17.42 2.64 8.96
N THR A 123 18.00 3.62 9.64
CA THR A 123 17.46 4.97 9.67
C THR A 123 18.26 5.84 8.74
N LYS A 124 17.60 6.40 7.72
CA LYS A 124 18.25 7.24 6.72
C LYS A 124 17.61 8.61 6.66
N GLU A 125 18.43 9.64 6.60
CA GLU A 125 17.96 10.99 6.29
C GLU A 125 17.52 11.07 4.83
N GLN A 126 16.27 11.43 4.61
CA GLN A 126 15.73 11.65 3.27
C GLN A 126 14.88 12.92 3.21
N ALA A 127 14.74 13.47 2.00
CA ALA A 127 13.87 14.61 1.77
C ALA A 127 12.41 14.16 1.88
N VAL A 128 11.67 14.83 2.76
CA VAL A 128 10.25 14.60 3.01
C VAL A 128 9.50 15.92 2.92
N TYR A 129 8.19 15.85 2.75
CA TYR A 129 7.30 16.94 3.08
C TYR A 129 6.79 16.74 4.51
N ALA A 130 7.11 17.65 5.43
CA ALA A 130 6.44 17.70 6.71
C ALA A 130 5.05 18.34 6.54
N LEU A 131 4.00 17.60 6.86
CA LEU A 131 2.65 18.15 6.99
C LEU A 131 2.58 18.89 8.33
N VAL A 132 2.37 20.20 8.30
CA VAL A 132 2.32 21.06 9.48
C VAL A 132 1.08 21.94 9.46
N VAL A 133 0.73 22.49 10.63
CA VAL A 133 -0.30 23.52 10.72
C VAL A 133 0.23 24.82 10.10
N GLY A 134 -0.56 25.40 9.20
CA GLY A 134 -0.28 26.68 8.56
C GLY A 134 -0.45 27.86 9.52
N LYS A 135 0.00 29.04 9.10
CA LYS A 135 -0.02 30.28 9.92
C LYS A 135 -1.41 30.68 10.42
N ASN A 136 -2.47 30.25 9.72
CA ASN A 136 -3.86 30.57 10.03
C ASN A 136 -4.55 29.56 10.95
N GLY A 137 -3.80 28.60 11.51
CA GLY A 137 -4.34 27.54 12.37
C GLY A 137 -5.10 26.47 11.59
N PRO A 138 -5.44 25.34 12.23
CA PRO A 138 -6.17 24.25 11.60
C PRO A 138 -7.62 24.67 11.33
N LYS A 139 -8.11 24.43 10.11
CA LYS A 139 -9.51 24.65 9.71
C LYS A 139 -10.24 23.34 9.43
N LEU A 140 -9.73 22.25 9.99
CA LEU A 140 -10.30 20.91 9.86
C LEU A 140 -11.58 20.77 10.69
N LYS A 141 -12.57 20.08 10.13
CA LYS A 141 -13.77 19.71 10.87
C LYS A 141 -13.44 18.48 11.71
N THR A 142 -13.52 18.60 13.03
CA THR A 142 -13.38 17.44 13.92
C THR A 142 -14.58 16.54 13.70
N THR A 143 -14.33 15.23 13.62
CA THR A 143 -15.43 14.28 13.45
C THR A 143 -16.32 14.28 14.69
N THR A 144 -17.63 14.29 14.48
CA THR A 144 -18.64 14.26 15.56
C THR A 144 -19.46 12.98 15.55
N ILE A 145 -19.22 12.11 14.58
CA ILE A 145 -19.93 10.86 14.43
C ILE A 145 -19.30 9.84 15.40
N PRO A 146 -20.06 9.25 16.32
CA PRO A 146 -19.54 8.24 17.23
C PRO A 146 -19.06 7.00 16.47
N PRO A 147 -18.05 6.27 16.99
CA PRO A 147 -17.58 5.03 16.37
C PRO A 147 -18.69 4.00 16.10
N SER A 148 -19.73 3.96 16.96
CA SER A 148 -20.89 3.05 16.83
C SER A 148 -21.75 3.31 15.60
N ASP A 149 -21.68 4.50 15.04
CA ASP A 149 -22.60 4.95 13.99
C ASP A 149 -22.01 4.73 12.59
N TYR A 150 -20.73 4.35 12.51
CA TYR A 150 -20.10 3.94 11.26
C TYR A 150 -20.46 2.48 10.95
N PRO A 151 -20.93 2.18 9.72
CA PRO A 151 -21.20 0.81 9.35
C PRO A 151 -19.88 0.08 9.06
N ASP A 152 -19.31 -0.57 10.07
CA ASP A 152 -18.20 -1.53 9.91
C ASP A 152 -18.76 -2.88 9.47
N SER A 153 -19.25 -2.94 8.23
CA SER A 153 -19.82 -4.17 7.67
C SER A 153 -18.86 -4.88 6.73
N PRO A 154 -18.62 -6.20 6.91
CA PRO A 154 -17.80 -7.00 5.99
C PRO A 154 -18.42 -7.16 4.58
N ASN A 155 -19.67 -6.75 4.36
CA ASN A 155 -20.37 -6.80 3.06
C ASN A 155 -20.78 -5.41 2.57
N ARG A 156 -19.93 -4.42 2.78
CA ARG A 156 -20.23 -3.03 2.43
C ARG A 156 -20.49 -2.84 0.94
N ARG A 157 -21.45 -1.95 0.62
CA ARG A 157 -21.68 -1.50 -0.75
C ARG A 157 -20.49 -0.61 -1.19
N PRO A 158 -19.99 -0.78 -2.43
CA PRO A 158 -19.02 0.16 -2.99
C PRO A 158 -19.57 1.60 -2.90
N GLY A 159 -18.79 2.52 -2.33
CA GLY A 159 -19.17 3.93 -2.21
C GLY A 159 -19.59 4.39 -0.82
N THR A 160 -19.80 3.50 0.15
CA THR A 160 -20.02 3.93 1.54
C THR A 160 -18.69 4.34 2.21
N PRO A 161 -18.59 5.47 2.94
CA PRO A 161 -17.35 5.93 3.59
C PRO A 161 -17.01 5.19 4.88
N VAL A 162 -15.86 4.51 5.00
CA VAL A 162 -15.48 3.73 6.21
C VAL A 162 -14.83 4.68 7.21
N ARG A 163 -15.05 4.47 8.50
CA ARG A 163 -14.40 5.26 9.56
C ARG A 163 -12.88 5.20 9.36
N GLY A 164 -12.24 6.35 9.23
CA GLY A 164 -10.78 6.44 9.08
C GLY A 164 -10.25 6.04 7.69
N ASP A 165 -11.09 5.64 6.74
CA ASP A 165 -10.65 5.48 5.35
C ASP A 165 -10.90 6.74 4.54
N ILE A 166 -10.05 6.90 3.51
CA ILE A 166 -10.17 7.95 2.52
C ILE A 166 -10.61 7.31 1.22
N GLN A 167 -11.80 7.67 0.76
CA GLN A 167 -12.28 7.32 -0.56
C GLN A 167 -11.74 8.31 -1.59
N MET A 168 -11.29 7.76 -2.72
CA MET A 168 -10.79 8.51 -3.86
C MET A 168 -11.81 8.45 -4.99
N LEU A 169 -12.25 9.61 -5.49
CA LEU A 169 -13.10 9.72 -6.67
C LEU A 169 -12.41 10.63 -7.70
N GLY A 170 -12.15 10.11 -8.89
CA GLY A 170 -11.68 10.92 -10.01
C GLY A 170 -12.86 11.60 -10.71
N GLY A 171 -12.72 12.86 -11.09
CA GLY A 171 -13.72 13.59 -11.85
C GLY A 171 -13.13 14.72 -12.70
N PRO A 172 -13.97 15.45 -13.45
CA PRO A 172 -13.53 16.58 -14.28
C PRO A 172 -12.82 17.68 -13.48
N SER A 173 -13.19 17.85 -12.21
CA SER A 173 -12.62 18.80 -11.26
C SER A 173 -11.39 18.29 -10.49
N GLY A 174 -10.83 17.14 -10.91
CA GLY A 174 -9.63 16.55 -10.32
C GLY A 174 -9.92 15.32 -9.46
N LEU A 175 -9.00 15.03 -8.56
CA LEU A 175 -9.13 13.98 -7.57
C LEU A 175 -9.82 14.51 -6.32
N HIS A 176 -10.91 13.86 -5.94
CA HIS A 176 -11.66 14.15 -4.73
C HIS A 176 -11.40 13.08 -3.68
N LEU A 177 -10.87 13.49 -2.53
CA LEU A 177 -10.63 12.67 -1.36
C LEU A 177 -11.69 12.98 -0.31
N THR A 178 -12.53 12.00 0.00
CA THR A 178 -13.55 12.14 1.05
C THR A 178 -13.40 11.01 2.07
N GLY A 179 -13.44 11.32 3.35
CA GLY A 179 -13.22 10.34 4.40
C GLY A 179 -13.62 10.87 5.77
N PRO A 180 -14.55 10.21 6.48
CA PRO A 180 -14.91 10.63 7.82
C PRO A 180 -13.93 10.07 8.87
N ALA A 181 -13.74 10.79 9.96
CA ALA A 181 -12.92 10.35 11.10
C ALA A 181 -11.47 9.93 10.74
N VAL A 182 -10.79 10.72 9.91
CA VAL A 182 -9.44 10.44 9.42
C VAL A 182 -8.38 11.08 10.32
N THR A 183 -7.33 10.33 10.67
CA THR A 183 -6.16 10.87 11.40
C THR A 183 -5.21 11.61 10.46
N MET A 184 -4.43 12.57 10.98
CA MET A 184 -3.41 13.27 10.19
C MET A 184 -2.31 12.35 9.64
N SER A 185 -2.00 11.27 10.36
CA SER A 185 -1.12 10.22 9.87
C SER A 185 -1.72 9.52 8.64
N ARG A 186 -2.99 9.12 8.68
CA ARG A 186 -3.68 8.49 7.55
C ARG A 186 -3.79 9.42 6.35
N LEU A 187 -4.06 10.71 6.59
CA LEU A 187 -4.08 11.72 5.54
C LEU A 187 -2.70 11.87 4.88
N SER A 188 -1.64 11.99 5.67
CA SER A 188 -0.26 12.11 5.17
C SER A 188 0.15 10.91 4.32
N GLU A 189 -0.22 9.70 4.74
CA GLU A 189 0.02 8.46 3.98
C GLU A 189 -0.68 8.47 2.62
N THR A 190 -1.95 8.84 2.57
CA THR A 190 -2.70 8.90 1.31
C THR A 190 -2.13 9.96 0.40
N LEU A 191 -1.82 11.14 0.91
CA LEU A 191 -1.27 12.25 0.12
C LEU A 191 0.14 11.96 -0.40
N SER A 192 0.93 11.13 0.30
CA SER A 192 2.25 10.69 -0.15
C SER A 192 2.21 9.96 -1.49
N GLY A 193 1.06 9.39 -1.87
CA GLY A 193 0.88 8.75 -3.18
C GLY A 193 0.79 9.73 -4.36
N PHE A 194 0.68 11.04 -4.11
CA PHE A 194 0.54 12.07 -5.14
C PHE A 194 1.69 13.07 -5.16
N THR A 195 2.72 12.87 -4.33
CA THR A 195 3.90 13.72 -4.25
C THR A 195 5.18 12.95 -4.59
N ASP A 196 6.22 13.67 -4.97
CA ASP A 196 7.54 13.12 -5.28
C ASP A 196 8.32 12.66 -4.03
N LYS A 197 7.88 13.11 -2.86
CA LYS A 197 8.49 12.81 -1.57
C LYS A 197 7.45 12.26 -0.60
N PRO A 198 7.86 11.41 0.36
CA PRO A 198 6.99 11.01 1.46
C PRO A 198 6.50 12.22 2.25
N ILE A 199 5.24 12.17 2.69
CA ILE A 199 4.67 13.15 3.60
C ILE A 199 4.67 12.58 5.01
N VAL A 200 5.24 13.32 5.95
CA VAL A 200 5.34 12.97 7.37
C VAL A 200 4.47 13.92 8.18
N ASP A 201 3.59 13.36 9.00
CA ASP A 201 2.75 14.13 9.92
C ASP A 201 3.62 14.80 11.00
N GLN A 202 3.64 16.14 10.99
CA GLN A 202 4.23 17.00 12.01
C GLN A 202 3.24 18.09 12.44
N THR A 203 1.94 17.82 12.28
CA THR A 203 0.88 18.78 12.62
C THR A 203 0.74 18.94 14.13
N GLY A 204 1.04 17.86 14.88
CA GLY A 204 0.79 17.79 16.31
C GLY A 204 -0.69 17.82 16.67
N LEU A 205 -1.58 17.60 15.70
CA LEU A 205 -3.03 17.63 15.89
C LEU A 205 -3.53 16.27 16.37
N PRO A 206 -3.99 16.16 17.64
CA PRO A 206 -4.58 14.93 18.12
C PRO A 206 -6.03 14.82 17.63
N GLY A 207 -6.42 13.63 17.16
CA GLY A 207 -7.82 13.31 16.88
C GLY A 207 -8.09 12.88 15.44
N GLU A 208 -9.38 12.90 15.11
CA GLU A 208 -9.95 12.42 13.85
C GLU A 208 -10.77 13.54 13.21
N TYR A 209 -10.61 13.69 11.91
CA TYR A 209 -11.16 14.81 11.16
C TYR A 209 -11.93 14.31 9.95
N ASP A 210 -13.01 15.01 9.61
CA ASP A 210 -13.72 14.77 8.38
C ASP A 210 -12.98 15.48 7.25
N ILE A 211 -12.56 14.70 6.25
CA ILE A 211 -11.75 15.16 5.12
C ILE A 211 -12.62 15.24 3.89
N ASP A 212 -12.51 16.37 3.20
CA ASP A 212 -13.12 16.65 1.90
C ASP A 212 -12.13 17.50 1.06
N LEU A 213 -11.17 16.85 0.43
CA LEU A 213 -10.08 17.52 -0.26
C LEU A 213 -10.21 17.29 -1.77
N THR A 214 -10.26 18.35 -2.55
CA THR A 214 -10.21 18.27 -4.03
C THR A 214 -8.90 18.88 -4.51
N PHE A 215 -8.18 18.20 -5.39
CA PHE A 215 -6.99 18.76 -6.03
C PHE A 215 -6.70 18.04 -7.35
N PHE A 216 -5.84 18.61 -8.19
CA PHE A 216 -5.38 17.98 -9.42
C PHE A 216 -3.98 17.39 -9.20
N PRO A 217 -3.82 16.05 -9.18
CA PRO A 217 -2.51 15.44 -9.06
C PRO A 217 -1.71 15.65 -10.35
N GLU A 218 -0.43 16.02 -10.24
CA GLU A 218 0.45 16.23 -11.40
C GLU A 218 0.65 14.94 -12.22
N ASN A 219 0.71 13.78 -11.56
CA ASN A 219 0.75 12.47 -12.22
C ASN A 219 -0.56 12.11 -12.96
N MET A 220 -1.71 12.65 -12.53
CA MET A 220 -2.98 12.50 -13.22
C MET A 220 -3.05 13.41 -14.46
N MET A 221 -2.32 14.54 -14.48
CA MET A 221 -2.15 15.37 -15.67
C MET A 221 -1.43 14.61 -16.80
N LEU A 222 -0.50 13.70 -16.46
CA LEU A 222 0.15 12.83 -17.46
C LEU A 222 -0.80 11.76 -18.03
N ARG A 223 -1.75 11.25 -17.23
CA ARG A 223 -2.71 10.20 -17.66
C ARG A 223 -3.94 10.76 -18.37
N MET A 224 -4.41 11.95 -17.98
CA MET A 224 -5.51 12.68 -18.63
C MET A 224 -5.02 13.59 -19.77
N GLY A 225 -3.71 13.76 -19.90
CA GLY A 225 -3.03 14.56 -20.94
C GLY A 225 -2.94 13.90 -22.31
N GLY A 226 -3.80 12.93 -22.61
CA GLY A 226 -4.14 12.64 -24.00
C GLY A 226 -4.94 13.84 -24.52
N GLY A 227 -4.32 14.67 -25.35
CA GLY A 227 -4.98 15.81 -25.98
C GLY A 227 -6.29 15.43 -26.70
N PRO A 228 -7.05 16.41 -27.20
CA PRO A 228 -8.29 16.14 -27.93
C PRO A 228 -7.98 15.19 -29.11
N GLY A 229 -8.26 13.90 -28.94
CA GLY A 229 -7.78 12.83 -29.81
C GLY A 229 -7.50 11.45 -29.17
N GLY A 230 -7.67 11.26 -27.86
CA GLY A 230 -7.59 9.92 -27.24
C GLY A 230 -8.63 8.92 -27.81
N PRO A 231 -8.30 7.62 -27.95
CA PRO A 231 -9.09 6.64 -28.69
C PRO A 231 -10.32 6.20 -27.88
N GLY A 232 -11.39 6.99 -27.95
CA GLY A 232 -12.65 6.69 -27.28
C GLY A 232 -13.87 7.45 -27.81
N GLY A 233 -13.74 8.17 -28.93
CA GLY A 233 -14.89 8.76 -29.59
C GLY A 233 -15.75 7.65 -30.24
N PRO A 234 -17.08 7.62 -30.04
CA PRO A 234 -17.95 6.67 -30.72
C PRO A 234 -18.11 7.10 -32.18
N GLY A 235 -17.17 6.69 -33.03
CA GLY A 235 -17.25 6.82 -34.49
C GLY A 235 -17.46 5.45 -35.12
N GLY A 236 -18.68 5.15 -35.57
CA GLY A 236 -19.00 3.92 -36.29
C GLY A 236 -18.33 3.84 -37.67
N PRO A 237 -18.20 2.64 -38.26
CA PRO A 237 -17.52 2.47 -39.54
C PRO A 237 -18.45 2.77 -40.71
N GLY A 238 -18.06 3.71 -41.57
CA GLY A 238 -18.72 3.91 -42.86
C GLY A 238 -18.23 5.14 -43.63
N GLY A 239 -17.71 4.93 -44.83
CA GLY A 239 -17.61 5.98 -45.86
C GLY A 239 -16.25 6.12 -46.53
N ALA A 240 -16.14 5.61 -47.75
CA ALA A 240 -15.02 5.76 -48.67
C ALA A 240 -14.88 7.19 -49.23
N GLY A 241 -13.67 7.60 -49.65
CA GLY A 241 -13.49 8.61 -50.71
C GLY A 241 -12.20 9.45 -50.70
N GLY A 242 -11.27 9.14 -51.61
CA GLY A 242 -10.57 10.12 -52.48
C GLY A 242 -9.33 10.88 -51.95
N PRO A 243 -8.24 11.02 -52.76
CA PRO A 243 -7.06 11.81 -52.42
C PRO A 243 -7.06 13.23 -53.04
N GLY A 244 -6.54 14.23 -52.31
CA GLY A 244 -5.94 15.44 -52.89
C GLY A 244 -6.57 16.80 -52.54
N GLY A 245 -5.74 17.72 -52.02
CA GLY A 245 -5.98 19.17 -52.05
C GLY A 245 -5.59 19.92 -50.75
N PRO A 246 -4.69 20.94 -50.78
CA PRO A 246 -4.28 21.69 -49.60
C PRO A 246 -5.15 22.94 -49.40
N ARG A 247 -5.53 23.28 -48.16
CA ARG A 247 -6.06 24.62 -47.82
C ARG A 247 -5.59 25.10 -46.44
N GLN A 248 -5.12 26.36 -46.46
CA GLN A 248 -4.67 27.21 -45.36
C GLN A 248 -5.78 27.52 -44.34
N GLY A 249 -5.37 27.95 -43.14
CA GLY A 249 -6.20 28.16 -41.93
C GLY A 249 -7.29 29.24 -42.02
N PRO A 250 -7.94 29.54 -40.88
CA PRO A 250 -7.43 30.65 -40.08
C PRO A 250 -7.52 30.43 -38.56
N ASP A 251 -6.91 31.38 -37.85
CA ASP A 251 -6.88 31.59 -36.41
C ASP A 251 -8.06 31.05 -35.60
N GLY A 252 -7.71 30.31 -34.56
CA GLY A 252 -8.59 29.87 -33.50
C GLY A 252 -7.76 29.56 -32.27
N GLY A 253 -7.05 30.57 -31.75
CA GLY A 253 -6.53 30.57 -30.40
C GLY A 253 -7.71 30.41 -29.45
N ALA A 254 -8.08 29.15 -29.19
CA ALA A 254 -8.95 28.83 -28.07
C ALA A 254 -8.08 29.04 -26.83
N ASP A 255 -8.16 30.26 -26.31
CA ASP A 255 -7.90 30.56 -24.91
C ASP A 255 -8.77 29.61 -24.10
N THR A 256 -8.22 28.43 -23.82
CA THR A 256 -8.74 27.54 -22.81
C THR A 256 -8.53 28.30 -21.52
N HIS A 257 -9.58 28.98 -21.07
CA HIS A 257 -9.73 29.44 -19.70
C HIS A 257 -9.44 28.24 -18.81
N SER A 258 -8.16 28.11 -18.47
CA SER A 258 -7.67 27.12 -17.55
C SER A 258 -8.17 27.61 -16.21
N GLU A 259 -9.34 27.13 -15.80
CA GLU A 259 -9.78 27.28 -14.42
C GLU A 259 -8.58 26.97 -13.51
N PRO A 260 -8.31 27.80 -12.48
CA PRO A 260 -7.15 27.59 -11.63
C PRO A 260 -7.21 26.19 -11.01
N ARG A 261 -6.39 25.29 -11.56
CA ARG A 261 -6.31 23.90 -11.12
C ARG A 261 -5.66 23.89 -9.75
N LEU A 262 -6.45 23.57 -8.73
CA LEU A 262 -6.00 23.57 -7.36
C LEU A 262 -4.92 22.50 -7.17
N THR A 263 -3.71 22.90 -6.77
CA THR A 263 -2.65 21.95 -6.46
C THR A 263 -2.90 21.31 -5.08
N ILE A 264 -2.22 20.21 -4.78
CA ILE A 264 -2.26 19.60 -3.45
C ILE A 264 -1.84 20.59 -2.35
N PHE A 265 -0.90 21.49 -2.64
CA PHE A 265 -0.42 22.51 -1.72
C PHE A 265 -1.51 23.56 -1.44
N ASP A 266 -2.23 24.00 -2.47
CA ASP A 266 -3.31 24.97 -2.33
C ASP A 266 -4.51 24.36 -1.60
N ALA A 267 -4.84 23.10 -1.91
CA ALA A 267 -5.93 22.38 -1.26
C ALA A 267 -5.69 22.24 0.25
N LEU A 268 -4.47 21.89 0.67
CA LEU A 268 -4.12 21.81 2.09
C LEU A 268 -4.20 23.16 2.81
N GLN A 269 -3.86 24.26 2.13
CA GLN A 269 -3.95 25.60 2.71
C GLN A 269 -5.38 26.01 3.06
N GLN A 270 -6.39 25.55 2.30
CA GLN A 270 -7.80 25.78 2.62
C GLN A 270 -8.18 25.19 3.98
N TYR A 271 -7.56 24.07 4.33
CA TYR A 271 -7.70 23.38 5.62
C TYR A 271 -6.75 23.91 6.70
N GLY A 272 -5.99 24.97 6.41
CA GLY A 272 -5.02 25.52 7.35
C GLY A 272 -3.82 24.59 7.58
N LEU A 273 -3.54 23.69 6.65
CA LEU A 273 -2.37 22.82 6.65
C LEU A 273 -1.38 23.28 5.58
N ARG A 274 -0.11 22.90 5.71
CA ARG A 274 0.89 23.13 4.67
C ARG A 274 1.91 22.00 4.62
N LEU A 275 2.51 21.81 3.45
CA LEU A 275 3.65 20.94 3.27
C LEU A 275 4.94 21.76 3.29
N GLU A 276 5.92 21.32 4.07
CA GLU A 276 7.25 21.91 4.11
C GLU A 276 8.31 20.88 3.71
N SER A 277 9.12 21.19 2.70
CA SER A 277 10.26 20.34 2.37
C SER A 277 11.30 20.39 3.49
N ARG A 278 11.59 19.25 4.12
CA ARG A 278 12.60 19.10 5.18
C ARG A 278 13.35 17.78 4.99
N LYS A 279 14.51 17.65 5.64
CA LYS A 279 15.13 16.34 5.83
C LYS A 279 14.63 15.75 7.13
N ALA A 280 14.26 14.47 7.11
CA ALA A 280 13.87 13.74 8.30
C ALA A 280 14.52 12.35 8.32
N PRO A 281 14.92 11.85 9.51
CA PRO A 281 15.31 10.46 9.66
C PRO A 281 14.06 9.59 9.47
N LEU A 282 14.07 8.73 8.47
CA LEU A 282 13.01 7.76 8.24
C LEU A 282 13.57 6.34 8.36
N MET A 283 12.80 5.48 9.03
CA MET A 283 13.09 4.06 9.07
C MET A 283 12.85 3.45 7.70
N GLN A 284 13.82 2.69 7.23
CA GLN A 284 13.84 1.98 5.97
C GLN A 284 14.11 0.49 6.24
N LEU A 285 13.39 -0.38 5.56
CA LEU A 285 13.71 -1.80 5.43
C LEU A 285 14.58 -1.98 4.19
N VAL A 286 15.81 -2.42 4.43
CA VAL A 286 16.78 -2.73 3.40
C VAL A 286 16.79 -4.23 3.22
N VAL A 287 16.44 -4.68 2.02
CA VAL A 287 16.55 -6.09 1.61
C VAL A 287 17.99 -6.37 1.24
N ASP A 288 18.65 -7.17 2.05
CA ASP A 288 20.04 -7.58 1.87
C ASP A 288 20.14 -8.69 0.82
N HIS A 289 19.24 -9.66 0.92
CA HIS A 289 19.20 -10.80 0.03
C HIS A 289 17.76 -11.24 -0.26
N ILE A 290 17.53 -11.61 -1.51
CA ILE A 290 16.30 -12.27 -1.92
C ILE A 290 16.52 -13.08 -3.20
N GLU A 291 16.00 -14.30 -3.22
CA GLU A 291 16.02 -15.16 -4.38
C GLU A 291 15.09 -14.63 -5.49
N LYS A 292 15.58 -14.66 -6.73
CA LYS A 292 14.80 -14.19 -7.89
C LYS A 292 13.64 -15.12 -8.20
N THR A 293 13.83 -16.40 -7.93
CA THR A 293 12.86 -17.48 -8.14
C THR A 293 12.55 -18.10 -6.80
N PRO A 294 11.26 -18.26 -6.43
CA PRO A 294 10.91 -18.92 -5.19
C PRO A 294 11.35 -20.39 -5.23
N THR A 295 11.73 -20.95 -4.08
CA THR A 295 12.00 -22.39 -3.95
C THR A 295 10.72 -23.19 -4.18
N GLU A 296 10.83 -24.44 -4.66
CA GLU A 296 9.69 -25.35 -4.81
C GLU A 296 9.12 -25.80 -3.45
N ASN A 297 7.82 -26.17 -3.42
CA ASN A 297 7.12 -26.63 -2.20
C ASN A 297 7.66 -27.98 -1.74
#